data_AF-A0A0V1PT68-F1
#
_entry.id   AF-A0A0V1PT68-F1
#
_cell.length_a   1.000
_cell.length_b   1.000
_cell.length_c   1.000
_cell.angle_alpha   90.00
_cell.angle_beta   90.00
_cell.angle_gamma   90.00
#
_symmetry.space_group_name_H-M   'P 1'
#
loop_
_entity.id
_entity.type
_entity.pdbx_description
1 polymer ?
#
loop_
_entity_poly.entity_id
_entity_poly.type
_entity_poly.pdbx_seq_one_letter_code
_entity_poly.pdbx_strand_id
1 'polypeptide(L)'
;MESFRSSSFKYSLPNAPKKNAPKTNESKTNPLIKQIRLAQVTTVMVLFRSQVKNIARLRYFSTKSIIRSSYQTDVKRKTLLDIQRLYETKSPISVVTAYDYITGKYAECADIDINLIGDSLAMVALGYEDTTEIPFDEFLYHTKAVLRGNKLSFIVADIPFGCTEISVEQAVSSAIKLVKYGKVQAVKIEGGSDIVPTVKKLSSVGIPVMAHVGLTPQRHNALGGFKVQGNSTEKALEIYRDCLDLQEAGAFALLLECIPNKLSEYITNNLSIPTIGIGAGPACSGQVLVMSDLLGMGDPKNSMKPKFVKQYNDFFSSAQRSLNTYKKDLQHGKFPLADDHGFKIKKEVFHDFKMQADSMKKAN
;
A
#
# COMPACT_ATOMS: atom_id res chain seq x y z
N MET A 1 46.85 -4.74 -7.73
CA MET A 1 46.01 -5.46 -8.71
C MET A 1 44.58 -5.21 -8.28
N GLU A 2 43.69 -4.49 -8.95
CA GLU A 2 43.58 -3.88 -10.27
C GLU A 2 42.74 -2.59 -10.13
N SER A 3 43.00 -1.62 -10.99
CA SER A 3 42.40 -0.29 -11.02
C SER A 3 41.08 -0.25 -11.80
N PHE A 4 40.02 0.33 -11.22
CA PHE A 4 38.86 0.79 -12.00
C PHE A 4 38.85 2.31 -12.08
N ARG A 5 39.16 2.82 -13.27
CA ARG A 5 39.13 4.23 -13.68
C ARG A 5 37.68 4.69 -13.88
N SER A 6 37.37 5.87 -13.34
CA SER A 6 36.18 6.65 -13.69
C SER A 6 36.32 7.22 -15.11
N SER A 7 35.27 7.08 -15.93
CA SER A 7 35.14 7.81 -17.20
C SER A 7 33.97 8.78 -17.09
N SER A 8 34.29 10.08 -17.22
CA SER A 8 33.36 11.19 -17.22
C SER A 8 33.03 11.55 -18.67
N PHE A 9 31.76 11.44 -19.05
CA PHE A 9 31.28 11.91 -20.36
C PHE A 9 31.04 13.43 -20.30
N LYS A 10 31.90 14.20 -20.98
CA LYS A 10 31.68 15.63 -21.29
C LYS A 10 31.08 15.74 -22.70
N TYR A 11 29.89 16.30 -22.82
CA TYR A 11 29.34 16.76 -24.11
C TYR A 11 29.91 18.15 -24.43
N SER A 12 30.55 18.29 -25.60
CA SER A 12 30.99 19.58 -26.16
C SER A 12 30.01 20.03 -27.25
N LEU A 13 29.58 21.29 -27.20
CA LEU A 13 28.79 21.95 -28.25
C LEU A 13 29.72 22.48 -29.36
N PRO A 14 29.39 22.35 -30.66
CA PRO A 14 30.19 22.93 -31.73
C PRO A 14 29.88 24.43 -31.94
N ASN A 15 30.95 25.20 -32.18
CA ASN A 15 30.95 26.65 -32.43
C ASN A 15 30.21 27.04 -33.72
N ALA A 16 29.45 28.14 -33.66
CA ALA A 16 28.83 28.79 -34.81
C ALA A 16 29.82 29.73 -35.55
N PRO A 17 29.81 29.81 -36.89
CA PRO A 17 30.72 30.68 -37.63
C PRO A 17 30.23 32.12 -37.71
N LYS A 18 31.15 33.07 -37.48
CA LYS A 18 30.96 34.52 -37.71
C LYS A 18 30.86 34.81 -39.22
N LYS A 19 29.87 35.61 -39.64
CA LYS A 19 29.85 36.25 -40.97
C LYS A 19 29.62 37.76 -40.85
N ASN A 20 30.44 38.47 -41.62
CA ASN A 20 30.55 39.93 -41.72
C ASN A 20 29.28 40.59 -42.27
N ALA A 21 28.93 41.76 -41.74
CA ALA A 21 27.87 42.61 -42.26
C ALA A 21 28.42 43.64 -43.27
N PRO A 22 27.80 43.81 -44.45
CA PRO A 22 28.05 44.97 -45.29
C PRO A 22 27.04 46.09 -44.97
N LYS A 23 27.55 47.33 -44.91
CA LYS A 23 26.76 48.57 -44.90
C LYS A 23 26.29 48.88 -46.32
N THR A 24 25.00 49.16 -46.52
CA THR A 24 24.46 49.94 -47.66
C THR A 24 23.15 50.60 -47.23
N ASN A 25 23.14 51.91 -46.99
CA ASN A 25 22.66 52.97 -47.90
C ASN A 25 21.14 52.98 -48.14
N GLU A 26 20.50 53.95 -47.50
CA GLU A 26 19.12 54.38 -47.74
C GLU A 26 18.96 54.88 -49.18
N SER A 27 18.03 54.31 -49.94
CA SER A 27 17.44 55.02 -51.07
C SER A 27 15.96 54.65 -51.27
N LYS A 28 15.14 55.70 -51.17
CA LYS A 28 13.79 55.94 -51.70
C LYS A 28 13.09 54.74 -52.35
N THR A 29 12.15 54.13 -51.62
CA THR A 29 11.15 53.21 -52.20
C THR A 29 9.77 53.86 -52.31
N ASN A 30 9.24 53.79 -53.53
CA ASN A 30 7.98 54.26 -54.09
C ASN A 30 6.72 53.96 -53.23
N PRO A 31 5.78 54.91 -53.03
CA PRO A 31 4.57 54.73 -52.21
C PRO A 31 3.66 53.57 -52.62
N LEU A 32 3.70 53.12 -53.88
CA LEU A 32 2.98 51.92 -54.34
C LEU A 32 3.51 50.61 -53.73
N ILE A 33 4.81 50.53 -53.41
CA ILE A 33 5.42 49.35 -52.77
C ILE A 33 5.03 49.26 -51.27
N LYS A 34 4.74 50.41 -50.64
CA LYS A 34 4.24 50.48 -49.26
C LYS A 34 2.81 49.95 -49.13
N GLN A 35 1.93 50.22 -50.09
CA GLN A 35 0.56 49.69 -50.10
C GLN A 35 0.50 48.17 -50.35
N ILE A 36 1.37 47.64 -51.22
CA ILE A 36 1.42 46.19 -51.48
C ILE A 36 2.00 45.43 -50.27
N ARG A 37 2.98 46.00 -49.55
CA ARG A 37 3.47 45.43 -48.28
C ARG A 37 2.43 45.48 -47.16
N LEU A 38 1.60 46.52 -47.09
CA LEU A 38 0.55 46.63 -46.07
C LEU A 38 -0.58 45.61 -46.31
N ALA A 39 -0.96 45.39 -47.58
CA ALA A 39 -1.96 44.38 -47.94
C ALA A 39 -1.46 42.95 -47.67
N GLN A 40 -0.20 42.62 -47.99
CA GLN A 40 0.35 41.28 -47.75
C GLN A 40 0.59 40.99 -46.27
N VAL A 41 1.00 41.98 -45.46
CA VAL A 41 1.15 41.81 -44.00
C VAL A 41 -0.19 41.61 -43.31
N THR A 42 -1.26 42.25 -43.79
CA THR A 42 -2.60 42.10 -43.22
C THR A 42 -3.21 40.73 -43.54
N THR A 43 -3.00 40.19 -44.75
CA THR A 43 -3.44 38.83 -45.11
C THR A 43 -2.66 37.74 -44.36
N VAL A 44 -1.36 37.90 -44.16
CA VAL A 44 -0.54 36.96 -43.36
C VAL A 44 -0.91 37.01 -41.87
N MET A 45 -1.22 38.18 -41.31
CA MET A 45 -1.68 38.29 -39.91
C MET A 45 -3.10 37.73 -39.69
N VAL A 46 -3.99 37.84 -40.68
CA VAL A 46 -5.34 37.24 -40.60
C VAL A 46 -5.26 35.71 -40.73
N LEU A 47 -4.37 35.18 -41.56
CA LEU A 47 -4.10 33.74 -41.65
C LEU A 47 -3.39 33.19 -40.41
N PHE A 48 -2.48 33.96 -39.78
CA PHE A 48 -1.88 33.56 -38.50
C PHE A 48 -2.89 33.62 -37.34
N ARG A 49 -3.81 34.60 -37.32
CA ARG A 49 -4.90 34.65 -36.33
C ARG A 49 -5.95 33.55 -36.55
N SER A 50 -6.13 33.08 -37.79
CA SER A 50 -7.00 31.94 -38.13
C SER A 50 -6.38 30.60 -37.75
N GLN A 51 -5.06 30.43 -37.89
CA GLN A 51 -4.36 29.21 -37.49
C GLN A 51 -3.99 29.15 -36.01
N VAL A 52 -3.80 30.29 -35.32
CA VAL A 52 -3.53 30.32 -33.88
C VAL A 52 -4.80 30.18 -33.03
N LYS A 53 -5.99 30.48 -33.59
CA LYS A 53 -7.27 30.17 -32.91
C LYS A 53 -7.59 28.67 -32.80
N ASN A 54 -6.85 27.81 -33.50
CA ASN A 54 -6.95 26.35 -33.37
C ASN A 54 -5.79 25.70 -32.59
N ILE A 55 -4.86 26.49 -32.03
CA ILE A 55 -3.77 26.00 -31.17
C ILE A 55 -3.95 26.41 -29.69
N ALA A 56 -5.10 27.01 -29.34
CA ALA A 56 -5.60 26.94 -27.97
C ALA A 56 -6.30 25.58 -27.77
N ARG A 57 -5.51 24.51 -27.76
CA ARG A 57 -5.91 23.24 -27.16
C ARG A 57 -6.05 23.54 -25.67
N LEU A 58 -7.23 24.04 -25.28
CA LEU A 58 -7.71 23.93 -23.91
C LEU A 58 -7.42 22.49 -23.50
N ARG A 59 -6.47 22.32 -22.58
CA ARG A 59 -6.41 21.11 -21.77
C ARG A 59 -7.66 21.16 -20.89
N TYR A 60 -8.81 20.88 -21.49
CA TYR A 60 -9.90 20.25 -20.77
C TYR A 60 -9.29 18.95 -20.27
N PHE A 61 -8.93 18.91 -18.99
CA PHE A 61 -8.89 17.63 -18.30
C PHE A 61 -10.25 17.00 -18.58
N SER A 62 -10.25 15.89 -19.32
CA SER A 62 -11.48 15.15 -19.53
C SER A 62 -12.05 14.83 -18.14
N THR A 63 -13.22 15.38 -17.82
CA THR A 63 -13.91 15.07 -16.57
C THR A 63 -14.59 13.69 -16.63
N LYS A 64 -14.50 12.99 -17.77
CA LYS A 64 -14.94 11.60 -17.91
C LYS A 64 -14.01 10.81 -18.82
N SER A 65 -13.25 9.88 -18.26
CA SER A 65 -12.71 8.78 -19.03
C SER A 65 -13.87 7.86 -19.43
N ILE A 66 -14.34 7.92 -20.68
CA ILE A 66 -15.07 6.79 -21.24
C ILE A 66 -14.02 5.73 -21.55
N ILE A 67 -13.89 4.75 -20.67
CA ILE A 67 -13.12 3.55 -20.95
C ILE A 67 -14.17 2.43 -21.11
N ARG A 68 -14.15 1.82 -22.29
CA ARG A 68 -14.84 0.57 -22.59
C ARG A 68 -13.84 -0.56 -22.35
N SER A 69 -13.98 -1.26 -21.23
CA SER A 69 -13.32 -2.54 -20.96
C SER A 69 -14.33 -3.46 -20.28
N SER A 70 -14.32 -4.76 -20.61
CA SER A 70 -15.20 -5.79 -20.04
C SER A 70 -14.95 -6.06 -18.54
N TYR A 71 -13.98 -5.40 -17.92
CA TYR A 71 -13.56 -5.60 -16.54
C TYR A 71 -13.29 -4.28 -15.80
N GLN A 72 -14.08 -3.26 -16.07
CA GLN A 72 -13.97 -2.01 -15.35
C GLN A 72 -15.01 -1.95 -14.24
N THR A 73 -14.59 -2.27 -13.02
CA THR A 73 -15.40 -1.98 -11.85
C THR A 73 -15.31 -0.47 -11.59
N ASP A 74 -16.45 0.20 -11.50
CA ASP A 74 -16.58 1.65 -11.21
C ASP A 74 -16.10 2.05 -9.80
N VAL A 75 -15.53 1.11 -9.04
CA VAL A 75 -15.22 1.32 -7.63
C VAL A 75 -13.78 1.82 -7.51
N LYS A 76 -13.65 3.06 -7.01
CA LYS A 76 -12.37 3.72 -6.79
C LYS A 76 -11.79 3.32 -5.44
N ARG A 77 -10.48 3.08 -5.40
CA ARG A 77 -9.73 2.88 -4.17
C ARG A 77 -9.92 4.08 -3.23
N LYS A 78 -10.19 3.82 -1.94
CA LYS A 78 -10.22 4.83 -0.87
C LYS A 78 -8.91 5.61 -0.83
N THR A 79 -9.00 6.90 -0.60
CA THR A 79 -7.89 7.85 -0.59
C THR A 79 -7.65 8.41 0.80
N LEU A 80 -6.56 9.15 0.97
CA LEU A 80 -6.29 9.86 2.23
C LEU A 80 -7.43 10.84 2.60
N LEU A 81 -8.05 11.48 1.60
CA LEU A 81 -9.19 12.37 1.81
C LEU A 81 -10.43 11.63 2.32
N ASP A 82 -10.62 10.37 1.93
CA ASP A 82 -11.74 9.56 2.42
C ASP A 82 -11.52 9.20 3.90
N ILE A 83 -10.28 8.90 4.30
CA ILE A 83 -9.93 8.67 5.71
C ILE A 83 -10.10 9.95 6.55
N GLN A 84 -9.67 11.10 6.03
CA GLN A 84 -9.88 12.39 6.68
C GLN A 84 -11.37 12.71 6.83
N ARG A 85 -12.18 12.42 5.81
CA ARG A 85 -13.64 12.60 5.87
C ARG A 85 -14.25 11.76 6.99
N LEU A 86 -13.87 10.48 7.12
CA LEU A 86 -14.35 9.62 8.21
C LEU A 86 -14.04 10.24 9.59
N TYR A 87 -12.83 10.78 9.76
CA TYR A 87 -12.43 11.47 10.99
C TYR A 87 -13.26 12.73 11.24
N GLU A 88 -13.40 13.62 10.25
CA GLU A 88 -14.17 14.86 10.35
C GLU A 88 -15.66 14.60 10.66
N THR A 89 -16.24 13.53 10.09
CA THR A 89 -17.63 13.13 10.33
C THR A 89 -17.78 12.25 11.57
N LYS A 90 -16.72 12.02 12.34
CA LYS A 90 -16.70 11.15 13.53
C LYS A 90 -17.21 9.73 13.26
N SER A 91 -17.02 9.25 12.04
CA SER A 91 -17.30 7.87 11.65
C SER A 91 -16.08 7.00 12.01
N PRO A 92 -16.25 5.90 12.76
CA PRO A 92 -15.12 5.07 13.17
C PRO A 92 -14.35 4.52 11.98
N ILE A 93 -13.02 4.68 11.98
CA ILE A 93 -12.14 4.17 10.92
C ILE A 93 -11.85 2.70 11.19
N SER A 94 -12.26 1.81 10.27
CA SER A 94 -11.97 0.38 10.36
C SER A 94 -10.60 0.05 9.77
N VAL A 95 -9.74 -0.58 10.57
CA VAL A 95 -8.41 -1.01 10.13
C VAL A 95 -8.25 -2.50 10.43
N VAL A 96 -7.76 -3.27 9.45
CA VAL A 96 -7.43 -4.69 9.66
C VAL A 96 -6.16 -5.04 8.93
N THR A 97 -5.37 -5.96 9.51
CA THR A 97 -4.16 -6.41 8.80
C THR A 97 -4.49 -7.32 7.62
N ALA A 98 -3.57 -7.44 6.65
CA ALA A 98 -3.57 -8.51 5.65
C ALA A 98 -2.13 -8.85 5.28
N TYR A 99 -1.94 -10.08 4.81
CA TYR A 99 -0.61 -10.62 4.53
C TYR A 99 -0.52 -11.34 3.19
N ASP A 100 -1.63 -11.65 2.53
CA ASP A 100 -1.64 -12.31 1.22
C ASP A 100 -2.83 -11.87 0.35
N TYR A 101 -2.97 -12.52 -0.82
CA TYR A 101 -4.08 -12.27 -1.74
C TYR A 101 -5.46 -12.53 -1.10
N ILE A 102 -5.59 -13.63 -0.35
CA ILE A 102 -6.89 -14.07 0.18
C ILE A 102 -7.35 -13.14 1.30
N THR A 103 -6.47 -12.82 2.24
CA THR A 103 -6.75 -11.90 3.35
C THR A 103 -6.97 -10.47 2.87
N GLY A 104 -6.21 -10.01 1.87
CA GLY A 104 -6.50 -8.75 1.19
C GLY A 104 -7.89 -8.75 0.54
N LYS A 105 -8.29 -9.87 -0.09
CA LYS A 105 -9.61 -10.02 -0.69
C LYS A 105 -10.74 -10.04 0.34
N TYR A 106 -10.52 -10.63 1.52
CA TYR A 106 -11.49 -10.57 2.62
C TYR A 106 -11.70 -9.15 3.11
N ALA A 107 -10.62 -8.39 3.32
CA ALA A 107 -10.71 -6.98 3.71
C ALA A 107 -11.41 -6.12 2.66
N GLU A 108 -11.16 -6.39 1.37
CA GLU A 108 -11.85 -5.73 0.26
C GLU A 108 -13.36 -6.01 0.26
N CYS A 109 -13.75 -7.29 0.34
CA CYS A 109 -15.16 -7.70 0.30
C CYS A 109 -15.95 -7.21 1.53
N ALA A 110 -15.26 -6.99 2.66
CA ALA A 110 -15.85 -6.42 3.87
C ALA A 110 -15.86 -4.87 3.88
N ASP A 111 -15.39 -4.22 2.81
CA ASP A 111 -15.28 -2.77 2.67
C ASP A 111 -14.50 -2.10 3.83
N ILE A 112 -13.41 -2.74 4.29
CA ILE A 112 -12.55 -2.16 5.32
C ILE A 112 -11.91 -0.85 4.82
N ASP A 113 -11.83 0.17 5.67
CA ASP A 113 -11.32 1.50 5.30
C ASP A 113 -9.82 1.46 5.02
N ILE A 114 -9.05 0.92 5.96
CA ILE A 114 -7.60 0.79 5.85
C ILE A 114 -7.22 -0.69 5.96
N ASN A 115 -6.53 -1.21 4.94
CA ASN A 115 -5.92 -2.53 5.04
C ASN A 115 -4.41 -2.36 5.29
N LEU A 116 -3.99 -2.73 6.50
CA LEU A 116 -2.62 -2.59 6.97
C LEU A 116 -1.82 -3.84 6.64
N ILE A 117 -0.77 -3.72 5.83
CA ILE A 117 0.19 -4.78 5.63
C ILE A 117 1.21 -4.63 6.75
N GLY A 118 0.95 -5.31 7.87
CA GLY A 118 1.75 -5.16 9.09
C GLY A 118 2.89 -6.17 9.16
N ASP A 119 4.00 -5.80 9.77
CA ASP A 119 5.14 -6.70 10.03
C ASP A 119 4.79 -7.88 10.96
N SER A 120 3.68 -7.77 11.71
CA SER A 120 3.01 -8.89 12.40
C SER A 120 2.84 -10.15 11.53
N LEU A 121 2.81 -10.02 10.20
CA LEU A 121 2.80 -11.14 9.26
C LEU A 121 4.01 -12.08 9.43
N ALA A 122 5.14 -11.57 9.92
CA ALA A 122 6.31 -12.35 10.27
C ALA A 122 5.93 -13.50 11.21
N MET A 123 5.18 -13.19 12.27
CA MET A 123 4.76 -14.18 13.26
C MET A 123 3.53 -14.95 12.77
N VAL A 124 2.46 -14.26 12.35
CA VAL A 124 1.16 -14.91 12.14
C VAL A 124 1.01 -15.62 10.80
N ALA A 125 1.83 -15.28 9.81
CA ALA A 125 1.77 -15.87 8.47
C ALA A 125 3.03 -16.68 8.11
N LEU A 126 4.20 -16.26 8.59
CA LEU A 126 5.48 -16.90 8.27
C LEU A 126 6.05 -17.77 9.40
N GLY A 127 5.58 -17.58 10.64
CA GLY A 127 6.04 -18.37 11.79
C GLY A 127 7.43 -17.99 12.30
N TYR A 128 7.90 -16.77 12.03
CA TYR A 128 9.04 -16.19 12.74
C TYR A 128 8.71 -15.98 14.22
N GLU A 129 9.73 -15.97 15.08
CA GLU A 129 9.55 -15.80 16.53
C GLU A 129 9.15 -14.37 16.88
N ASP A 130 9.65 -13.39 16.13
CA ASP A 130 9.30 -11.98 16.30
C ASP A 130 9.24 -11.20 14.97
N THR A 131 8.80 -9.93 15.04
CA THR A 131 8.64 -9.07 13.85
C THR A 131 9.96 -8.49 13.32
N THR A 132 11.07 -8.67 14.03
CA THR A 132 12.39 -8.14 13.63
C THR A 132 13.12 -9.05 12.65
N GLU A 133 12.68 -10.30 12.49
CA GLU A 133 13.31 -11.28 11.61
C GLU A 133 13.01 -11.06 10.11
N ILE A 134 11.87 -10.46 9.77
CA ILE A 134 11.41 -10.42 8.37
C ILE A 134 12.27 -9.49 7.50
N PRO A 135 12.91 -10.00 6.42
CA PRO A 135 13.66 -9.15 5.50
C PRO A 135 12.73 -8.26 4.65
N PHE A 136 13.24 -7.09 4.25
CA PHE A 136 12.49 -6.13 3.43
C PHE A 136 11.91 -6.74 2.14
N ASP A 137 12.68 -7.55 1.41
CA ASP A 137 12.25 -8.09 0.11
C ASP A 137 11.12 -9.12 0.26
N GLU A 138 11.14 -9.88 1.35
CA GLU A 138 10.08 -10.83 1.71
C GLU A 138 8.81 -10.08 2.12
N PHE A 139 8.93 -9.07 2.98
CA PHE A 139 7.81 -8.19 3.33
C PHE A 139 7.20 -7.50 2.09
N LEU A 140 8.04 -7.02 1.16
CA LEU A 140 7.60 -6.43 -0.09
C LEU A 140 6.87 -7.45 -1.00
N TYR A 141 7.25 -8.73 -0.96
CA TYR A 141 6.55 -9.79 -1.69
C TYR A 141 5.11 -9.97 -1.18
N HIS A 142 4.94 -10.03 0.14
CA HIS A 142 3.62 -10.07 0.79
C HIS A 142 2.79 -8.83 0.51
N THR A 143 3.43 -7.65 0.56
CA THR A 143 2.81 -6.37 0.18
C THR A 143 2.18 -6.47 -1.22
N LYS A 144 2.95 -6.96 -2.21
CA LYS A 144 2.44 -7.14 -3.58
C LYS A 144 1.30 -8.16 -3.66
N ALA A 145 1.30 -9.20 -2.82
CA ALA A 145 0.23 -10.19 -2.77
C ALA A 145 -1.09 -9.58 -2.29
N VAL A 146 -1.05 -8.82 -1.19
CA VAL A 146 -2.20 -8.08 -0.66
C VAL A 146 -2.76 -7.11 -1.70
N LEU A 147 -1.88 -6.35 -2.38
CA LEU A 147 -2.32 -5.42 -3.44
C LEU A 147 -3.01 -6.10 -4.62
N ARG A 148 -2.76 -7.40 -4.87
CA ARG A 148 -3.52 -8.15 -5.88
C ARG A 148 -4.93 -8.47 -5.40
N GLY A 149 -5.10 -8.76 -4.11
CA GLY A 149 -6.38 -9.11 -3.50
C GLY A 149 -7.27 -7.91 -3.15
N ASN A 150 -6.68 -6.75 -2.87
CA ASN A 150 -7.40 -5.56 -2.42
C ASN A 150 -7.19 -4.34 -3.35
N LYS A 151 -8.25 -3.93 -4.02
CA LYS A 151 -8.38 -2.79 -4.93
C LYS A 151 -9.17 -1.63 -4.33
N LEU A 152 -9.85 -1.81 -3.19
CA LEU A 152 -10.77 -0.83 -2.62
C LEU A 152 -10.24 -0.11 -1.39
N SER A 153 -9.69 -0.81 -0.40
CA SER A 153 -9.21 -0.19 0.84
C SER A 153 -8.05 0.77 0.60
N PHE A 154 -7.87 1.72 1.52
CA PHE A 154 -6.64 2.51 1.63
C PHE A 154 -5.52 1.62 2.16
N ILE A 155 -4.40 1.51 1.44
CA ILE A 155 -3.34 0.55 1.77
C ILE A 155 -2.19 1.25 2.47
N VAL A 156 -1.97 0.85 3.72
CA VAL A 156 -0.82 1.22 4.54
C VAL A 156 0.07 -0.01 4.64
N ALA A 157 1.38 0.14 4.50
CA ALA A 157 2.32 -0.92 4.83
C ALA A 157 3.32 -0.47 5.88
N ASP A 158 3.65 -1.37 6.80
CA ASP A 158 4.78 -1.15 7.68
C ASP A 158 6.08 -0.95 6.92
N ILE A 159 6.99 -0.21 7.53
CA ILE A 159 8.41 -0.35 7.20
C ILE A 159 9.02 -1.32 8.22
N PRO A 160 9.53 -2.49 7.79
CA PRO A 160 10.11 -3.48 8.69
C PRO A 160 11.30 -2.93 9.47
N PHE A 161 11.59 -3.56 10.62
CA PHE A 161 12.78 -3.26 11.42
C PHE A 161 14.07 -3.33 10.59
N GLY A 162 15.02 -2.45 10.90
CA GLY A 162 16.31 -2.34 10.22
C GLY A 162 16.28 -1.52 8.91
N CYS A 163 15.11 -1.02 8.52
CA CYS A 163 14.92 -0.28 7.27
C CYS A 163 14.78 1.25 7.47
N THR A 164 14.72 1.73 8.71
CA THR A 164 14.52 3.16 9.05
C THR A 164 15.51 3.72 10.06
N GLU A 165 16.18 2.86 10.81
CA GLU A 165 16.87 3.19 12.06
C GLU A 165 18.27 3.75 11.83
N ILE A 166 18.86 3.55 10.64
CA ILE A 166 20.23 4.02 10.34
C ILE A 166 20.22 5.52 10.02
N SER A 167 19.31 5.98 9.15
CA SER A 167 19.19 7.39 8.80
C SER A 167 17.86 7.72 8.14
N VAL A 168 17.56 9.02 8.08
CA VAL A 168 16.40 9.55 7.35
C VAL A 168 16.45 9.14 5.86
N GLU A 169 17.63 9.17 5.22
CA GLU A 169 17.81 8.76 3.83
C GLU A 169 17.50 7.28 3.61
N GLN A 170 17.90 6.42 4.56
CA GLN A 170 17.56 5.00 4.52
C GLN A 170 16.04 4.82 4.59
N ALA A 171 15.38 5.46 5.57
CA ALA A 171 13.93 5.38 5.72
C ALA A 171 13.18 5.86 4.47
N VAL A 172 13.62 6.97 3.87
CA VAL A 172 13.06 7.49 2.61
C VAL A 172 13.25 6.49 1.46
N SER A 173 14.43 5.89 1.34
CA SER A 173 14.70 4.87 0.31
C SER A 173 13.78 3.65 0.46
N SER A 174 13.63 3.15 1.68
CA SER A 174 12.75 2.02 2.02
C SER A 174 11.27 2.34 1.72
N ALA A 175 10.79 3.51 2.13
CA ALA A 175 9.42 3.96 1.86
C ALA A 175 9.16 4.13 0.36
N ILE A 176 10.10 4.71 -0.40
CA ILE A 176 10.00 4.83 -1.85
C ILE A 176 9.88 3.46 -2.51
N LYS A 177 10.62 2.45 -2.04
CA LYS A 177 10.51 1.08 -2.58
C LYS A 177 9.11 0.49 -2.33
N LEU A 178 8.54 0.66 -1.13
CA LEU A 178 7.18 0.22 -0.82
C LEU A 178 6.13 0.92 -1.70
N VAL A 179 6.22 2.25 -1.85
CA VAL A 179 5.30 3.00 -2.72
C VAL A 179 5.48 2.60 -4.19
N LYS A 180 6.72 2.55 -4.68
CA LYS A 180 7.01 2.31 -6.11
C LYS A 180 6.72 0.88 -6.54
N TYR A 181 7.16 -0.10 -5.76
CA TYR A 181 7.09 -1.52 -6.11
C TYR A 181 5.97 -2.27 -5.39
N GLY A 182 5.65 -1.85 -4.16
CA GLY A 182 4.51 -2.37 -3.41
C GLY A 182 3.19 -1.71 -3.80
N LYS A 183 3.21 -0.50 -4.37
CA LYS A 183 2.01 0.28 -4.76
C LYS A 183 1.09 0.64 -3.58
N VAL A 184 1.68 0.75 -2.39
CA VAL A 184 0.98 1.22 -1.17
C VAL A 184 0.76 2.73 -1.25
N GLN A 185 -0.26 3.22 -0.55
CA GLN A 185 -0.60 4.65 -0.53
C GLN A 185 0.05 5.39 0.64
N ALA A 186 0.46 4.66 1.67
CA ALA A 186 1.04 5.19 2.89
C ALA A 186 1.96 4.15 3.53
N VAL A 187 2.81 4.63 4.45
CA VAL A 187 3.68 3.79 5.28
C VAL A 187 3.37 3.95 6.76
N LYS A 188 3.59 2.89 7.56
CA LYS A 188 3.59 2.94 9.02
C LYS A 188 5.02 2.81 9.55
N ILE A 189 5.37 3.63 10.54
CA ILE A 189 6.70 3.63 11.19
C ILE A 189 6.52 3.71 12.71
N GLU A 190 7.32 2.93 13.43
CA GLU A 190 7.32 2.87 14.89
C GLU A 190 8.35 3.81 15.51
N GLY A 191 7.94 4.58 16.49
CA GLY A 191 8.80 5.51 17.21
C GLY A 191 8.06 6.75 17.71
N GLY A 192 8.71 7.48 18.60
CA GLY A 192 8.20 8.71 19.17
C GLY A 192 8.90 9.93 18.60
N SER A 193 9.32 10.83 19.47
CA SER A 193 10.05 12.05 19.13
C SER A 193 11.33 11.78 18.33
N ASP A 194 11.93 10.60 18.46
CA ASP A 194 13.15 10.18 17.77
C ASP A 194 12.98 10.04 16.24
N ILE A 195 11.78 9.73 15.75
CA ILE A 195 11.52 9.56 14.31
C ILE A 195 10.94 10.82 13.64
N VAL A 196 10.78 11.93 14.38
CA VAL A 196 10.26 13.21 13.85
C VAL A 196 10.98 13.67 12.58
N PRO A 197 12.33 13.64 12.48
CA PRO A 197 13.03 14.00 11.25
C PRO A 197 12.63 13.12 10.05
N THR A 198 12.42 11.82 10.30
CA THR A 198 12.01 10.83 9.30
C THR A 198 10.59 11.11 8.81
N VAL A 199 9.63 11.27 9.73
CA VAL A 199 8.23 11.59 9.39
C VAL A 199 8.16 12.88 8.57
N LYS A 200 8.83 13.93 9.04
CA LYS A 200 8.87 15.22 8.33
C LYS A 200 9.42 15.08 6.92
N LYS A 201 10.49 14.30 6.75
CA LYS A 201 11.08 14.10 5.42
C LYS A 201 10.16 13.32 4.49
N LEU A 202 9.56 12.23 4.96
CA LEU A 202 8.63 11.40 4.18
C LEU A 202 7.40 12.20 3.74
N SER A 203 6.78 12.94 4.67
CA SER A 203 5.63 13.80 4.36
C SER A 203 6.01 14.89 3.35
N SER A 204 7.21 15.49 3.46
CA SER A 204 7.68 16.51 2.52
C SER A 204 7.87 16.01 1.08
N VAL A 205 8.11 14.71 0.88
CA VAL A 205 8.24 14.09 -0.45
C VAL A 205 6.93 13.46 -0.93
N GLY A 206 5.83 13.67 -0.21
CA GLY A 206 4.49 13.24 -0.59
C GLY A 206 4.17 11.78 -0.23
N ILE A 207 4.87 11.18 0.74
CA ILE A 207 4.55 9.86 1.28
C ILE A 207 3.78 10.05 2.60
N PRO A 208 2.48 9.71 2.66
CA PRO A 208 1.72 9.77 3.91
C PRO A 208 2.26 8.77 4.93
N VAL A 209 2.43 9.23 6.17
CA VAL A 209 2.94 8.42 7.28
C VAL A 209 1.88 8.26 8.37
N MET A 210 1.59 7.01 8.74
CA MET A 210 0.93 6.67 9.99
C MET A 210 2.01 6.39 11.02
N ALA A 211 2.16 7.24 12.03
CA ALA A 211 3.15 7.00 13.08
C ALA A 211 2.58 6.07 14.15
N HIS A 212 3.42 5.25 14.79
CA HIS A 212 3.02 4.28 15.81
C HIS A 212 3.73 4.57 17.14
N VAL A 213 2.95 4.91 18.15
CA VAL A 213 3.39 5.26 19.52
C VAL A 213 2.74 4.32 20.56
N GLY A 214 3.40 4.16 21.71
CA GLY A 214 2.99 3.23 22.76
C GLY A 214 3.89 2.02 22.75
N LEU A 215 3.32 0.82 22.84
CA LEU A 215 4.09 -0.40 22.64
C LEU A 215 4.47 -0.51 21.16
N THR A 216 5.76 -0.50 20.87
CA THR A 216 6.30 -0.66 19.51
C THR A 216 6.96 -2.03 19.39
N PRO A 217 6.28 -3.04 18.79
CA PRO A 217 6.77 -4.42 18.71
C PRO A 217 8.20 -4.58 18.17
N GLN A 218 8.63 -3.73 17.23
CA GLN A 218 10.00 -3.76 16.70
C GLN A 218 11.05 -3.46 17.78
N ARG A 219 10.65 -2.80 18.87
CA ARG A 219 11.49 -2.44 20.02
C ARG A 219 11.19 -3.32 21.24
N HIS A 220 10.49 -4.46 21.10
CA HIS A 220 10.06 -5.29 22.23
C HIS A 220 11.24 -5.71 23.14
N ASN A 221 12.43 -5.98 22.58
CA ASN A 221 13.63 -6.29 23.36
C ASN A 221 14.06 -5.14 24.27
N ALA A 222 14.03 -3.90 23.78
CA ALA A 222 14.34 -2.71 24.57
C ALA A 222 13.23 -2.39 25.60
N LEU A 223 11.97 -2.71 25.28
CA LEU A 223 10.83 -2.51 26.16
C LEU A 223 10.65 -3.64 27.19
N GLY A 224 11.45 -4.71 27.11
CA GLY A 224 11.36 -5.86 27.99
C GLY A 224 10.08 -6.68 27.78
N GLY A 225 9.66 -6.83 26.52
CA GLY A 225 8.49 -7.58 26.06
C GLY A 225 7.25 -6.74 25.79
N PHE A 226 6.14 -7.41 25.48
CA PHE A 226 4.84 -6.80 25.17
C PHE A 226 4.12 -6.34 26.45
N LYS A 227 4.45 -5.13 26.91
CA LYS A 227 3.89 -4.54 28.15
C LYS A 227 3.11 -3.26 27.87
N VAL A 228 2.15 -2.98 28.74
CA VAL A 228 1.38 -1.72 28.73
C VAL A 228 2.33 -0.54 28.93
N GLN A 229 2.17 0.50 28.11
CA GLN A 229 2.95 1.74 28.19
C GLN A 229 2.14 2.87 28.81
N GLY A 230 2.79 3.95 29.26
CA GLY A 230 2.07 5.11 29.87
C GLY A 230 1.47 4.81 31.25
N ASN A 231 2.08 3.91 32.02
CA ASN A 231 1.61 3.52 33.36
C ASN A 231 2.15 4.40 34.51
N SER A 232 2.93 5.43 34.20
CA SER A 232 3.33 6.50 35.12
C SER A 232 3.09 7.85 34.45
N THR A 233 3.03 8.92 35.25
CA THR A 233 2.86 10.29 34.75
C THR A 233 3.93 10.66 33.71
N GLU A 234 5.19 10.31 33.98
CA GLU A 234 6.32 10.62 33.12
C GLU A 234 6.18 9.94 31.75
N LYS A 235 5.88 8.64 31.74
CA LYS A 235 5.67 7.89 30.48
C LYS A 235 4.43 8.34 29.72
N ALA A 236 3.36 8.71 30.43
CA ALA A 236 2.15 9.22 29.81
C ALA A 236 2.40 10.59 29.13
N LEU A 237 3.18 11.46 29.78
CA LEU A 237 3.62 12.73 29.20
C LEU A 237 4.55 12.54 28.00
N GLU A 238 5.48 11.57 28.05
CA GLU A 238 6.34 11.21 26.94
C GLU A 238 5.53 10.80 25.70
N ILE A 239 4.59 9.85 25.87
CA ILE A 239 3.70 9.41 24.79
C ILE A 239 2.88 10.56 24.23
N TYR A 240 2.35 11.44 25.09
CA TYR A 240 1.58 12.59 24.63
C TYR A 240 2.43 13.56 23.82
N ARG A 241 3.67 13.84 24.28
CA ARG A 241 4.62 14.67 23.56
C ARG A 241 4.99 14.06 22.21
N ASP A 242 5.28 12.76 22.17
CA ASP A 242 5.55 12.04 20.92
C ASP A 242 4.40 12.22 19.92
N CYS A 243 3.15 12.09 20.38
CA CYS A 243 1.98 12.29 19.52
C CYS A 243 1.90 13.72 18.95
N LEU A 244 2.16 14.74 19.76
CA LEU A 244 2.17 16.13 19.31
C LEU A 244 3.30 16.39 18.30
N ASP A 245 4.51 15.93 18.61
CA ASP A 245 5.70 16.13 17.78
C ASP A 245 5.55 15.41 16.42
N LEU A 246 4.96 14.21 16.40
CA LEU A 246 4.69 13.45 15.17
C LEU A 246 3.56 14.04 14.32
N GLN A 247 2.53 14.59 14.96
CA GLN A 247 1.48 15.35 14.26
C GLN A 247 2.09 16.57 13.56
N GLU A 248 2.89 17.37 14.27
CA GLU A 248 3.56 18.55 13.71
C GLU A 248 4.56 18.18 12.60
N ALA A 249 5.19 17.01 12.70
CA ALA A 249 6.04 16.47 11.64
C ALA A 249 5.26 16.11 10.36
N GLY A 250 3.93 16.01 10.42
CA GLY A 250 3.07 15.74 9.28
C GLY A 250 2.64 14.28 9.15
N ALA A 251 2.57 13.53 10.26
CA ALA A 251 1.85 12.26 10.28
C ALA A 251 0.37 12.51 9.95
N PHE A 252 -0.25 11.64 9.14
CA PHE A 252 -1.68 11.78 8.80
C PHE A 252 -2.60 11.08 9.81
N ALA A 253 -2.06 10.15 10.58
CA ALA A 253 -2.74 9.38 11.62
C ALA A 253 -1.71 8.88 12.64
N LEU A 254 -2.17 8.59 13.86
CA LEU A 254 -1.37 7.97 14.91
C LEU A 254 -1.98 6.64 15.34
N LEU A 255 -1.20 5.57 15.27
CA LEU A 255 -1.55 4.29 15.87
C LEU A 255 -1.10 4.29 17.33
N LEU A 256 -2.03 3.98 18.25
CA LEU A 256 -1.81 3.94 19.68
C LEU A 256 -1.95 2.50 20.18
N GLU A 257 -0.85 1.89 20.62
CA GLU A 257 -0.83 0.48 21.02
C GLU A 257 -0.57 0.29 22.52
N CYS A 258 -1.43 -0.51 23.15
CA CYS A 258 -1.31 -0.96 24.54
C CYS A 258 -1.04 0.19 25.55
N ILE A 259 -1.85 1.25 25.48
CA ILE A 259 -1.84 2.38 26.43
C ILE A 259 -3.16 2.47 27.21
N PRO A 260 -3.18 3.05 28.44
CA PRO A 260 -4.40 3.21 29.23
C PRO A 260 -5.51 3.96 28.48
N ASN A 261 -6.75 3.46 28.60
CA ASN A 261 -7.92 4.01 27.91
C ASN A 261 -8.16 5.51 28.16
N LYS A 262 -7.84 6.01 29.36
CA LYS A 262 -7.99 7.44 29.70
C LYS A 262 -6.91 8.30 29.05
N LEU A 263 -5.72 7.74 28.85
CA LEU A 263 -4.63 8.41 28.16
C LEU A 263 -4.92 8.54 26.66
N SER A 264 -5.35 7.46 26.01
CA SER A 264 -5.74 7.49 24.59
C SER A 264 -6.94 8.41 24.32
N GLU A 265 -7.93 8.45 25.22
CA GLU A 265 -9.06 9.38 25.17
C GLU A 265 -8.57 10.83 25.21
N TYR A 266 -7.67 11.15 26.16
CA TYR A 266 -7.08 12.48 26.26
C TYR A 266 -6.27 12.84 25.01
N ILE A 267 -5.41 11.95 24.53
CA ILE A 267 -4.61 12.16 23.31
C ILE A 267 -5.55 12.41 22.11
N THR A 268 -6.55 11.56 21.90
CA THR A 268 -7.47 11.66 20.76
C THR A 268 -8.23 12.99 20.74
N ASN A 269 -8.64 13.48 21.92
CA ASN A 269 -9.36 14.76 22.03
C ASN A 269 -8.49 16.00 21.80
N ASN A 270 -7.16 15.87 21.90
CA ASN A 270 -6.22 16.99 21.79
C ASN A 270 -5.40 16.98 20.48
N LEU A 271 -5.61 15.98 19.62
CA LEU A 271 -5.01 15.91 18.29
C LEU A 271 -5.99 16.38 17.20
N SER A 272 -5.44 16.84 16.10
CA SER A 272 -6.15 17.24 14.87
C SER A 272 -6.12 16.17 13.77
N ILE A 273 -5.46 15.04 14.03
CA ILE A 273 -5.38 13.88 13.13
C ILE A 273 -6.02 12.66 13.79
N PRO A 274 -6.55 11.70 13.01
CA PRO A 274 -7.16 10.49 13.56
C PRO A 274 -6.18 9.63 14.36
N THR A 275 -6.68 9.06 15.46
CA THR A 275 -6.00 8.02 16.23
C THR A 275 -6.59 6.65 15.93
N ILE A 276 -5.74 5.63 15.74
CA ILE A 276 -6.12 4.23 15.51
C ILE A 276 -5.67 3.42 16.72
N GLY A 277 -6.61 2.88 17.48
CA GLY A 277 -6.31 2.12 18.69
C GLY A 277 -6.12 0.63 18.46
N ILE A 278 -5.19 0.02 19.20
CA ILE A 278 -5.11 -1.43 19.43
C ILE A 278 -4.71 -1.67 20.88
N GLY A 279 -5.64 -2.17 21.69
CA GLY A 279 -5.44 -2.19 23.14
C GLY A 279 -5.33 -0.81 23.79
N ALA A 280 -5.86 0.23 23.13
CA ALA A 280 -5.92 1.61 23.62
C ALA A 280 -7.35 2.04 24.01
N GLY A 281 -8.29 1.09 24.13
CA GLY A 281 -9.68 1.39 24.46
C GLY A 281 -10.49 2.03 23.32
N PRO A 282 -11.78 2.35 23.57
CA PRO A 282 -12.74 2.68 22.52
C PRO A 282 -12.69 4.14 22.05
N ALA A 283 -11.95 5.01 22.73
CA ALA A 283 -12.00 6.45 22.50
C ALA A 283 -11.16 6.93 21.28
N CYS A 284 -10.39 6.04 20.65
CA CYS A 284 -9.65 6.38 19.43
C CYS A 284 -10.61 6.60 18.25
N SER A 285 -10.19 7.37 17.25
CA SER A 285 -10.97 7.64 16.02
C SER A 285 -11.26 6.40 15.19
N GLY A 286 -10.44 5.36 15.32
CA GLY A 286 -10.59 4.07 14.68
C GLY A 286 -9.92 2.96 15.48
N GLN A 287 -10.02 1.73 14.99
CA GLN A 287 -9.43 0.56 15.65
C GLN A 287 -8.74 -0.34 14.63
N VAL A 288 -7.64 -0.97 15.06
CA VAL A 288 -6.92 -1.98 14.29
C VAL A 288 -6.83 -3.28 15.06
N LEU A 289 -6.98 -4.40 14.33
CA LEU A 289 -6.68 -5.74 14.84
C LEU A 289 -5.92 -6.55 13.79
N VAL A 290 -5.11 -7.48 14.27
CA VAL A 290 -4.48 -8.49 13.42
C VAL A 290 -5.58 -9.44 12.92
N MET A 291 -5.67 -9.65 11.61
CA MET A 291 -6.72 -10.46 10.97
C MET A 291 -6.80 -11.89 11.53
N SER A 292 -5.64 -12.51 11.77
CA SER A 292 -5.55 -13.86 12.32
C SER A 292 -6.18 -13.96 13.71
N ASP A 293 -5.97 -12.95 14.54
CA ASP A 293 -6.50 -12.88 15.91
C ASP A 293 -8.00 -12.59 15.89
N LEU A 294 -8.42 -11.66 15.03
CA LEU A 294 -9.82 -11.30 14.82
C LEU A 294 -10.64 -12.51 14.37
N LEU A 295 -10.11 -13.32 13.44
CA LEU A 295 -10.79 -14.49 12.86
C LEU A 295 -10.49 -15.81 13.58
N GLY A 296 -9.63 -15.81 14.60
CA GLY A 296 -9.25 -17.03 15.33
C GLY A 296 -8.59 -18.08 14.44
N MET A 297 -7.61 -17.66 13.64
CA MET A 297 -6.88 -18.52 12.69
C MET A 297 -5.68 -19.23 13.31
N GLY A 298 -5.07 -18.65 14.34
CA GLY A 298 -3.90 -19.21 15.02
C GLY A 298 -4.23 -20.44 15.86
N ASP A 299 -3.21 -21.26 16.13
CA ASP A 299 -3.34 -22.40 17.04
C ASP A 299 -3.50 -21.90 18.48
N PRO A 300 -4.62 -22.17 19.16
CA PRO A 300 -4.84 -21.72 20.54
C PRO A 300 -3.80 -22.27 21.54
N LYS A 301 -3.05 -23.32 21.19
CA LYS A 301 -1.97 -23.85 22.05
C LYS A 301 -0.70 -23.02 22.01
N ASN A 302 -0.42 -22.40 20.87
CA ASN A 302 0.83 -21.68 20.61
C ASN A 302 0.62 -20.15 20.48
N SER A 303 -0.62 -19.71 20.32
CA SER A 303 -0.99 -18.30 20.18
C SER A 303 -1.95 -17.91 21.29
N MET A 304 -1.41 -17.35 22.38
CA MET A 304 -2.25 -16.82 23.45
C MET A 304 -2.93 -15.52 22.96
N LYS A 305 -4.25 -15.53 22.87
CA LYS A 305 -5.03 -14.36 22.46
C LYS A 305 -4.75 -13.16 23.38
N PRO A 306 -4.27 -12.02 22.86
CA PRO A 306 -4.07 -10.82 23.66
C PRO A 306 -5.38 -10.32 24.29
N LYS A 307 -5.30 -9.72 25.48
CA LYS A 307 -6.48 -9.25 26.24
C LYS A 307 -7.37 -8.29 25.43
N PHE A 308 -6.77 -7.47 24.58
CA PHE A 308 -7.50 -6.47 23.79
C PHE A 308 -8.19 -7.04 22.55
N VAL A 309 -7.94 -8.31 22.20
CA VAL A 309 -8.54 -8.94 21.02
C VAL A 309 -9.95 -9.43 21.35
N LYS A 310 -10.92 -8.93 20.60
CA LYS A 310 -12.20 -9.61 20.42
C LYS A 310 -12.11 -10.54 19.20
N GLN A 311 -12.24 -11.83 19.45
CA GLN A 311 -12.33 -12.84 18.41
C GLN A 311 -13.77 -12.91 17.89
N TYR A 312 -13.95 -12.80 16.58
CA TYR A 312 -15.26 -12.81 15.90
C TYR A 312 -15.61 -14.16 15.29
N ASN A 313 -14.63 -15.06 15.13
CA ASN A 313 -14.84 -16.42 14.62
C ASN A 313 -13.74 -17.39 15.10
N ASP A 314 -13.92 -18.69 14.93
CA ASP A 314 -12.96 -19.76 15.24
C ASP A 314 -12.62 -20.53 13.97
N PHE A 315 -11.76 -19.91 13.13
CA PHE A 315 -11.33 -20.50 11.88
C PHE A 315 -10.44 -21.73 12.09
N PHE A 316 -9.59 -21.73 13.11
CA PHE A 316 -8.70 -22.85 13.39
C PHE A 316 -9.48 -24.14 13.64
N SER A 317 -10.45 -24.14 14.55
CA SER A 317 -11.26 -25.33 14.82
C SER A 317 -12.11 -25.71 13.62
N SER A 318 -12.62 -24.73 12.87
CA SER A 318 -13.40 -24.97 11.64
C SER A 318 -12.55 -25.67 10.57
N ALA A 319 -11.32 -25.21 10.36
CA ALA A 319 -10.37 -25.82 9.44
C ALA A 319 -10.03 -27.26 9.87
N GLN A 320 -9.72 -27.48 11.15
CA GLN A 320 -9.44 -28.82 11.66
C GLN A 320 -10.63 -29.78 11.49
N ARG A 321 -11.85 -29.34 11.79
CA ARG A 321 -13.06 -30.15 11.56
C ARG A 321 -13.21 -30.49 10.07
N SER A 322 -13.07 -29.51 9.20
CA SER A 322 -13.24 -29.69 7.75
C SER A 322 -12.20 -30.66 7.17
N LEU A 323 -10.93 -30.53 7.56
CA LEU A 323 -9.85 -31.42 7.14
C LEU A 323 -10.05 -32.84 7.67
N ASN A 324 -10.51 -33.00 8.91
CA ASN A 324 -10.84 -34.30 9.48
C ASN A 324 -12.04 -34.96 8.80
N THR A 325 -13.07 -34.18 8.43
CA THR A 325 -14.20 -34.68 7.65
C THR A 325 -13.74 -35.15 6.27
N TYR A 326 -12.96 -34.35 5.55
CA TYR A 326 -12.38 -34.74 4.26
C TYR A 326 -11.59 -36.06 4.35
N LYS A 327 -10.74 -36.19 5.37
CA LYS A 327 -9.99 -37.43 5.63
C LYS A 327 -10.93 -38.63 5.86
N LYS A 328 -11.99 -38.46 6.66
CA LYS A 328 -12.98 -39.53 6.91
C LYS A 328 -13.76 -39.88 5.65
N ASP A 329 -14.08 -38.89 4.81
CA ASP A 329 -14.81 -39.14 3.57
C ASP A 329 -13.98 -39.97 2.59
N LEU A 330 -12.67 -39.73 2.49
CA LEU A 330 -11.76 -40.60 1.74
C LEU A 330 -11.71 -42.02 2.30
N GLN A 331 -11.57 -42.16 3.62
CA GLN A 331 -11.44 -43.47 4.29
C GLN A 331 -12.69 -44.34 4.13
N HIS A 332 -13.87 -43.74 4.01
CA HIS A 332 -15.14 -44.44 3.86
C HIS A 332 -15.69 -44.41 2.43
N GLY A 333 -14.91 -43.93 1.45
CA GLY A 333 -15.34 -43.85 0.05
C GLY A 333 -16.53 -42.90 -0.19
N LYS A 334 -16.74 -41.92 0.68
CA LYS A 334 -17.77 -40.87 0.51
C LYS A 334 -17.29 -39.73 -0.40
N PHE A 335 -15.99 -39.60 -0.60
CA PHE A 335 -15.40 -38.68 -1.55
C PHE A 335 -14.24 -39.36 -2.28
N PRO A 336 -14.07 -39.12 -3.60
CA PRO A 336 -15.00 -38.43 -4.50
C PRO A 336 -16.22 -39.28 -4.85
N LEU A 337 -17.37 -38.62 -5.06
CA LEU A 337 -18.54 -39.24 -5.69
C LEU A 337 -18.39 -39.21 -7.22
N ALA A 338 -18.58 -40.36 -7.87
CA ALA A 338 -18.27 -40.53 -9.30
C ALA A 338 -19.07 -39.58 -10.22
N ASP A 339 -20.34 -39.31 -9.92
CA ASP A 339 -21.18 -38.44 -10.73
C ASP A 339 -20.95 -36.94 -10.46
N ASP A 340 -20.63 -36.56 -9.23
CA ASP A 340 -20.49 -35.15 -8.83
C ASP A 340 -19.07 -34.61 -9.02
N HIS A 341 -18.07 -35.47 -8.80
CA HIS A 341 -16.65 -35.10 -8.78
C HIS A 341 -15.82 -35.83 -9.84
N GLY A 342 -16.41 -36.82 -10.52
CA GLY A 342 -15.79 -37.58 -11.58
C GLY A 342 -16.26 -37.15 -12.97
N PHE A 343 -15.58 -37.65 -14.01
CA PHE A 343 -15.93 -37.40 -15.40
C PHE A 343 -16.44 -38.69 -16.05
N LYS A 344 -17.54 -38.59 -16.81
CA LYS A 344 -18.14 -39.73 -17.51
C LYS A 344 -17.36 -40.04 -18.78
N ILE A 345 -17.12 -41.33 -19.02
CA ILE A 345 -16.62 -41.83 -20.31
C ILE A 345 -17.79 -42.36 -21.15
N LYS A 346 -17.76 -42.07 -22.46
CA LYS A 346 -18.73 -42.65 -23.40
C LYS A 346 -18.59 -44.17 -23.43
N LYS A 347 -19.71 -44.88 -23.50
CA LYS A 347 -19.72 -46.35 -23.42
C LYS A 347 -18.90 -47.00 -24.54
N GLU A 348 -18.97 -46.44 -25.74
CA GLU A 348 -18.26 -46.92 -26.93
C GLU A 348 -16.74 -46.78 -26.74
N VAL A 349 -16.32 -45.60 -26.27
CA VAL A 349 -14.91 -45.31 -25.99
C VAL A 349 -14.35 -46.25 -24.92
N PHE A 350 -15.13 -46.53 -23.86
CA PHE A 350 -14.69 -47.45 -22.82
C PHE A 350 -14.64 -48.91 -23.29
N HIS A 351 -15.56 -49.31 -24.18
CA HIS A 351 -15.54 -50.64 -24.79
C HIS A 351 -14.28 -50.86 -25.64
N ASP A 352 -13.97 -49.92 -26.54
CA ASP A 352 -12.79 -49.99 -27.39
C ASP A 352 -11.50 -50.00 -26.57
N PHE A 353 -11.43 -49.15 -25.54
CA PHE A 353 -10.32 -49.14 -24.57
C PHE A 353 -10.13 -50.52 -23.94
N LYS A 354 -11.20 -51.14 -23.45
CA LYS A 354 -11.13 -52.42 -22.75
C LYS A 354 -10.60 -53.53 -23.68
N MET A 355 -11.10 -53.58 -24.91
CA MET A 355 -10.66 -54.55 -25.93
C MET A 355 -9.14 -54.43 -26.21
N GLN A 356 -8.65 -53.20 -26.39
CA GLN A 356 -7.23 -52.98 -26.66
C GLN A 356 -6.35 -53.26 -25.43
N ALA A 357 -6.77 -52.83 -24.24
CA ALA A 357 -6.03 -53.05 -22.99
C ALA A 357 -5.88 -54.54 -22.66
N ASP A 358 -6.94 -55.33 -22.83
CA ASP A 358 -6.92 -56.78 -22.60
C ASP A 358 -5.99 -57.50 -23.60
N SER A 359 -5.92 -57.03 -24.85
CA SER A 359 -4.98 -57.55 -25.86
C SER A 359 -3.52 -57.26 -25.49
N MET A 360 -3.22 -56.06 -25.00
CA MET A 360 -1.86 -55.68 -24.57
C MET A 360 -1.37 -56.56 -23.42
N LYS A 361 -2.26 -56.92 -22.48
CA LYS A 361 -1.90 -57.74 -21.33
C LYS A 361 -1.59 -59.20 -21.69
N LYS A 362 -2.13 -59.72 -22.81
CA LYS A 362 -1.86 -61.09 -23.30
C LYS A 362 -0.60 -61.19 -24.15
N ALA A 363 -0.11 -60.07 -24.65
CA ALA A 363 1.10 -59.99 -25.48
C ALA A 363 2.40 -59.85 -24.65
N ASN A 364 2.28 -59.55 -23.36
CA ASN A 364 3.34 -59.59 -22.35
C ASN A 364 3.17 -60.83 -21.47
#